data_AF-A0A133ZVF6-F1
#
_entry.id   AF-A0A133ZVF6-F1
#
_cell.length_a   1.000
_cell.length_b   1.000
_cell.length_c   1.000
_cell.angle_alpha   90.00
_cell.angle_beta   90.00
_cell.angle_gamma   90.00
#
_symmetry.space_group_name_H-M   'P 1'
#
loop_
_entity.id
_entity.type
_entity.pdbx_description
1 polymer ?
#
loop_
_entity_poly.entity_id
_entity_poly.type
_entity_poly.pdbx_seq_one_letter_code
_entity_poly.pdbx_strand_id
1 'polypeptide(L)'
;MEMSENKKLIKIKNINERKGNKMITLTKEDKDKIRVFAGTSSKKLAEKIAKYLDMDLSAAEIVRFADGETFAKAKKSVRGCKVFIVQSTSKPVNESLMELLVFIDAIRRSSAKEIIAVIPYYGYARQDRK
;
A
#
# COMPACT_ATOMS: atom_id res chain seq x y z
N MET A 1 33.57 -28.62 2.41
CA MET A 1 33.85 -28.38 0.97
C MET A 1 32.65 -27.74 0.23
N GLU A 2 31.46 -27.65 0.83
CA GLU A 2 30.23 -27.07 0.22
C GLU A 2 30.07 -25.54 0.30
N MET A 3 30.98 -24.80 0.93
CA MET A 3 30.84 -23.34 1.10
C MET A 3 31.25 -22.50 -0.11
N SER A 4 31.86 -23.08 -1.16
CA SER A 4 32.35 -22.32 -2.32
C SER A 4 31.32 -22.19 -3.45
N GLU A 5 30.39 -23.13 -3.61
CA GLU A 5 29.38 -23.10 -4.68
C GLU A 5 28.25 -22.12 -4.40
N ASN A 6 27.84 -21.96 -3.14
CA ASN A 6 26.79 -21.00 -2.76
C ASN A 6 27.21 -19.53 -2.98
N LYS A 7 28.51 -19.21 -2.84
CA LYS A 7 29.03 -17.88 -3.20
C LYS A 7 29.00 -17.62 -4.71
N LYS A 8 29.13 -18.68 -5.53
CA LYS A 8 29.10 -18.58 -6.99
C LYS A 8 27.66 -18.33 -7.48
N LEU A 9 26.67 -18.96 -6.84
CA LEU A 9 25.24 -18.75 -7.16
C LEU A 9 24.75 -17.34 -6.80
N ILE A 10 25.24 -16.77 -5.70
CA ILE A 10 24.93 -15.38 -5.29
C ILE A 10 25.56 -14.36 -6.27
N LYS A 11 26.72 -14.68 -6.86
CA LYS A 11 27.40 -13.79 -7.81
C LYS A 11 26.73 -13.76 -9.20
N ILE A 12 26.07 -14.85 -9.62
CA ILE A 12 25.46 -14.95 -10.95
C ILE A 12 24.15 -14.13 -11.06
N LYS A 13 23.45 -13.88 -9.95
CA LYS A 13 22.24 -13.03 -9.97
C LYS A 13 22.52 -11.53 -10.19
N ASN A 14 23.77 -11.07 -10.03
CA ASN A 14 24.14 -9.66 -10.18
C ASN A 14 24.57 -9.27 -11.60
N ILE A 15 24.52 -10.18 -12.59
CA ILE A 15 24.99 -9.90 -13.96
C ILE A 15 23.88 -9.31 -14.86
N ASN A 16 22.62 -9.29 -14.41
CA ASN A 16 21.52 -8.66 -15.15
C ASN A 16 21.38 -7.14 -14.92
N GLU A 17 22.40 -6.49 -14.36
CA GLU A 17 22.52 -5.03 -14.34
C GLU A 17 23.02 -4.51 -15.70
N ARG A 18 22.16 -4.49 -16.72
CA ARG A 18 22.38 -3.62 -17.88
C ARG A 18 21.12 -2.89 -18.33
N LYS A 19 21.17 -1.58 -18.05
CA LYS A 19 20.45 -0.44 -18.64
C LYS A 19 19.02 -0.17 -18.15
N GLY A 20 18.90 0.80 -17.25
CA GLY A 20 17.76 1.74 -17.28
C GLY A 20 16.88 1.85 -16.05
N ASN A 21 16.94 0.96 -15.06
CA ASN A 21 16.24 1.12 -13.79
C ASN A 21 16.96 0.32 -12.70
N LYS A 22 17.59 1.00 -11.74
CA LYS A 22 18.11 0.37 -10.52
C LYS A 22 16.91 -0.29 -9.82
N MET A 23 16.90 -1.62 -9.76
CA MET A 23 15.81 -2.36 -9.13
C MET A 23 15.79 -2.00 -7.63
N ILE A 24 14.84 -1.14 -7.25
CA ILE A 24 14.70 -0.63 -5.88
C ILE A 24 14.28 -1.82 -5.01
N THR A 25 15.24 -2.52 -4.42
CA THR A 25 14.95 -3.67 -3.56
C THR A 25 14.86 -3.17 -2.13
N LEU A 26 13.65 -3.21 -1.55
CA LEU A 26 13.44 -2.86 -0.14
C LEU A 26 14.16 -3.88 0.75
N THR A 27 14.83 -3.39 1.79
CA THR A 27 15.46 -4.27 2.78
C THR A 27 14.38 -4.97 3.62
N LYS A 28 14.74 -6.03 4.34
CA LYS A 28 13.81 -6.72 5.24
C LYS A 28 13.26 -5.77 6.32
N GLU A 29 14.11 -4.90 6.86
CA GLU A 29 13.72 -3.91 7.87
C GLU A 29 12.72 -2.88 7.30
N ASP A 30 12.90 -2.46 6.04
CA ASP A 30 11.94 -1.56 5.38
C ASP A 30 10.58 -2.24 5.22
N LYS A 31 10.55 -3.51 4.79
CA LYS A 31 9.32 -4.28 4.62
C LYS A 31 8.57 -4.49 5.94
N ASP A 32 9.30 -4.60 7.05
CA ASP A 32 8.69 -4.71 8.39
C ASP A 32 8.07 -3.39 8.87
N LYS A 33 8.59 -2.24 8.42
CA LYS A 33 8.12 -0.89 8.79
C LYS A 33 7.13 -0.27 7.80
N ILE A 34 6.92 -0.88 6.64
CA ILE A 34 5.99 -0.41 5.61
C ILE A 34 4.73 -1.27 5.61
N ARG A 35 3.57 -0.63 5.47
CA ARG A 35 2.28 -1.30 5.25
C ARG A 35 1.60 -0.68 4.05
N VAL A 36 1.12 -1.51 3.14
CA VAL A 36 0.35 -1.08 1.96
C VAL A 36 -1.06 -1.65 2.10
N PHE A 37 -2.05 -0.80 2.17
CA PHE A 37 -3.46 -1.17 2.17
C PHE A 37 -4.13 -0.72 0.88
N ALA A 38 -5.24 -1.36 0.55
CA ALA A 38 -6.12 -0.94 -0.52
C ALA A 38 -7.48 -0.57 0.07
N GLY A 39 -8.07 0.51 -0.41
CA GLY A 39 -9.52 0.63 -0.33
C GLY A 39 -10.21 -0.16 -1.45
N THR A 40 -11.54 -0.20 -1.40
CA THR A 40 -12.39 -1.01 -2.27
C THR A 40 -12.29 -0.64 -3.74
N SER A 41 -12.00 0.62 -4.08
CA SER A 41 -11.92 1.09 -5.47
C SER A 41 -10.62 0.73 -6.17
N SER A 42 -9.57 0.33 -5.43
CA SER A 42 -8.20 0.22 -5.96
C SER A 42 -7.48 -1.09 -5.62
N LYS A 43 -8.20 -2.12 -5.16
CA LYS A 43 -7.63 -3.42 -4.75
C LYS A 43 -6.66 -4.03 -5.77
N LYS A 44 -7.10 -4.19 -7.02
CA LYS A 44 -6.28 -4.78 -8.10
C LYS A 44 -4.99 -4.00 -8.37
N LEU A 45 -5.03 -2.66 -8.28
CA LEU A 45 -3.86 -1.82 -8.50
C LEU A 45 -2.91 -1.92 -7.30
N ALA A 46 -3.45 -1.87 -6.08
CA ALA A 46 -2.67 -1.99 -4.86
C ALA A 46 -1.94 -3.34 -4.76
N GLU A 47 -2.59 -4.44 -5.18
CA GLU A 47 -1.97 -5.77 -5.27
C GLU A 47 -0.77 -5.77 -6.22
N LYS A 48 -0.90 -5.12 -7.38
CA LYS A 48 0.22 -4.97 -8.33
C LYS A 48 1.36 -4.13 -7.76
N ILE A 49 1.04 -3.04 -7.06
CA ILE A 49 2.04 -2.18 -6.39
C ILE A 49 2.78 -2.98 -5.31
N ALA A 50 2.06 -3.68 -4.43
CA ALA A 50 2.66 -4.51 -3.38
C ALA A 50 3.58 -5.59 -3.97
N LYS A 51 3.11 -6.29 -5.01
CA LYS A 51 3.91 -7.29 -5.73
C LYS A 51 5.16 -6.70 -6.38
N TYR A 52 5.07 -5.50 -6.97
CA TYR A 52 6.22 -4.79 -7.53
C TYR A 52 7.27 -4.45 -6.48
N LEU A 53 6.83 -4.21 -5.23
CA LEU A 53 7.70 -3.96 -4.08
C LEU A 53 8.17 -5.24 -3.37
N ASP A 54 7.84 -6.43 -3.91
CA ASP A 54 8.13 -7.73 -3.30
C ASP A 54 7.56 -7.83 -1.86
N MET A 55 6.33 -7.36 -1.69
CA MET A 55 5.57 -7.36 -0.43
C MET A 55 4.15 -7.88 -0.66
N ASP A 56 3.53 -8.37 0.40
CA ASP A 56 2.09 -8.68 0.39
C ASP A 56 1.26 -7.44 0.72
N LEU A 57 0.07 -7.36 0.10
CA LEU A 57 -0.91 -6.36 0.48
C LEU A 57 -1.36 -6.61 1.93
N SER A 58 -1.33 -5.57 2.76
CA SER A 58 -1.74 -5.66 4.16
C SER A 58 -3.25 -5.87 4.25
N ALA A 59 -3.67 -6.84 5.06
CA ALA A 59 -5.07 -7.16 5.22
C ALA A 59 -5.81 -6.10 6.03
N ALA A 60 -6.92 -5.61 5.48
CA ALA A 60 -7.86 -4.72 6.14
C ALA A 60 -9.26 -5.33 6.11
N GLU A 61 -10.08 -4.92 7.06
CA GLU A 61 -11.51 -5.13 7.07
C GLU A 61 -12.17 -3.81 6.71
N ILE A 62 -12.92 -3.80 5.62
CA ILE A 62 -13.72 -2.66 5.18
C ILE A 62 -15.13 -3.18 4.97
N VAL A 63 -16.07 -2.64 5.72
CA VAL A 63 -17.47 -3.08 5.75
C VAL A 63 -18.36 -1.86 5.53
N ARG A 64 -19.42 -2.04 4.75
CA ARG A 64 -20.50 -1.05 4.65
C ARG A 64 -21.72 -1.57 5.39
N PHE A 65 -22.22 -0.78 6.33
CA PHE A 65 -23.41 -1.11 7.10
C PHE A 65 -24.68 -0.82 6.30
N ALA A 66 -25.83 -1.30 6.77
CA ALA A 66 -27.11 -1.21 6.07
C ALA A 66 -27.61 0.25 5.90
N ASP A 67 -27.19 1.13 6.80
CA ASP A 67 -27.46 2.58 6.76
C ASP A 67 -26.51 3.35 5.82
N GLY A 68 -25.52 2.66 5.23
CA GLY A 68 -24.53 3.26 4.33
C GLY A 68 -23.25 3.74 5.02
N GLU A 69 -23.14 3.62 6.35
CA GLU A 69 -21.91 3.94 7.07
C GLU A 69 -20.78 2.98 6.68
N THR A 70 -19.54 3.47 6.73
CA THR A 70 -18.35 2.67 6.40
C THR A 70 -17.52 2.45 7.65
N PHE A 71 -17.16 1.19 7.89
CA PHE A 71 -16.18 0.76 8.88
C PHE A 71 -14.90 0.34 8.20
N ALA A 72 -13.75 0.77 8.73
CA ALA A 72 -12.44 0.34 8.25
C ALA A 72 -11.48 0.05 9.41
N LYS A 73 -10.76 -1.08 9.33
CA LYS A 73 -9.80 -1.50 10.35
C LYS A 73 -8.66 -2.31 9.74
N ALA A 74 -7.42 -2.02 10.15
CA ALA A 74 -6.28 -2.86 9.82
C ALA A 74 -6.31 -4.17 10.63
N LYS A 75 -6.07 -5.32 9.99
CA LYS A 75 -6.05 -6.62 10.69
C LYS A 75 -4.73 -6.90 11.42
N LYS A 76 -3.66 -6.18 11.09
CA LYS A 76 -2.35 -6.26 11.74
C LYS A 76 -1.98 -4.90 12.34
N SER A 77 -1.11 -4.91 13.35
CA SER A 77 -0.59 -3.68 13.95
C SER A 77 0.11 -2.81 12.90
N VAL A 78 -0.19 -1.52 12.96
CA VAL A 78 0.42 -0.46 12.14
C VAL A 78 1.24 0.52 12.98
N ARG A 79 1.39 0.26 14.29
CA ARG A 79 2.10 1.13 15.22
C ARG A 79 3.53 1.37 14.73
N GLY A 80 3.92 2.64 14.62
CA GLY A 80 5.25 3.03 14.19
C GLY A 80 5.57 2.77 12.71
N CYS A 81 4.63 2.22 11.93
CA CYS A 81 4.82 1.92 10.51
C CYS A 81 4.53 3.16 9.63
N LYS A 82 5.16 3.21 8.46
CA LYS A 82 4.71 4.04 7.35
C LYS A 82 3.59 3.31 6.61
N VAL A 83 2.43 3.94 6.52
CA VAL A 83 1.23 3.33 5.97
C VAL A 83 0.84 4.02 4.67
N PHE A 84 0.77 3.24 3.59
CA PHE A 84 0.26 3.67 2.30
C PHE A 84 -1.15 3.14 2.12
N ILE A 85 -2.12 4.02 1.87
CA ILE A 85 -3.49 3.62 1.54
C ILE A 85 -3.72 3.97 0.07
N VAL A 86 -3.85 2.93 -0.76
CA VAL A 86 -4.12 3.09 -2.19
C VAL A 86 -5.63 3.10 -2.39
N GLN A 87 -6.18 4.25 -2.74
CA GLN A 87 -7.62 4.43 -2.94
C GLN A 87 -7.88 5.55 -3.94
N SER A 88 -8.56 5.22 -5.02
CA SER A 88 -9.10 6.19 -5.96
C SER A 88 -10.43 6.73 -5.43
N THR A 89 -10.68 8.01 -5.61
CA THR A 89 -11.98 8.63 -5.30
C THR A 89 -12.87 8.64 -6.55
N SER A 90 -12.97 7.48 -7.21
CA SER A 90 -13.79 7.22 -8.41
C SER A 90 -15.21 6.75 -8.05
N LYS A 91 -16.07 6.50 -9.05
CA LYS A 91 -17.45 6.06 -8.80
C LYS A 91 -17.51 4.77 -7.95
N PRO A 92 -18.30 4.72 -6.85
CA PRO A 92 -19.09 5.82 -6.28
C PRO A 92 -18.20 6.80 -5.47
N VAL A 93 -18.19 8.08 -5.88
CA VAL A 93 -17.14 9.06 -5.54
C VAL A 93 -17.12 9.42 -4.06
N ASN A 94 -18.29 9.77 -3.52
CA ASN A 94 -18.41 10.22 -2.13
C ASN A 94 -18.10 9.10 -1.15
N GLU A 95 -18.56 7.90 -1.47
CA GLU A 95 -18.38 6.74 -0.64
C GLU A 95 -16.94 6.26 -0.67
N SER A 96 -16.27 6.31 -1.82
CA SER A 96 -14.84 6.02 -1.92
C SER A 96 -13.99 7.04 -1.16
N LEU A 97 -14.39 8.31 -1.16
CA LEU A 97 -13.76 9.37 -0.38
C LEU A 97 -14.00 9.17 1.13
N MET A 98 -15.22 8.90 1.55
CA MET A 98 -15.56 8.64 2.95
C MET A 98 -14.85 7.39 3.49
N GLU A 99 -14.79 6.32 2.70
CA GLU A 99 -14.02 5.12 3.03
C GLU A 99 -12.53 5.46 3.28
N LEU A 100 -11.92 6.27 2.40
CA LEU A 100 -10.53 6.72 2.57
C LEU A 100 -10.35 7.49 3.89
N LEU A 101 -11.23 8.45 4.17
CA LEU A 101 -11.16 9.30 5.36
C LEU A 101 -11.34 8.50 6.66
N VAL A 102 -12.34 7.61 6.70
CA VAL A 102 -12.57 6.70 7.83
C VAL A 102 -11.36 5.79 8.04
N PHE A 103 -10.78 5.27 6.96
CA PHE A 103 -9.63 4.39 7.08
C PHE A 103 -8.38 5.14 7.56
N ILE A 104 -8.11 6.35 7.04
CA ILE A 104 -7.05 7.22 7.55
C ILE A 104 -7.22 7.48 9.05
N ASP A 105 -8.44 7.79 9.51
CA ASP A 105 -8.71 7.98 10.93
C ASP A 105 -8.40 6.73 11.77
N ALA A 106 -8.84 5.55 11.32
CA ALA A 106 -8.57 4.29 12.01
C ALA A 106 -7.06 3.98 12.11
N ILE A 107 -6.31 4.26 11.03
CA ILE A 107 -4.84 4.11 11.01
C ILE A 107 -4.16 5.12 11.94
N ARG A 108 -4.62 6.38 11.96
CA ARG A 108 -4.11 7.43 12.86
C ARG A 108 -4.29 7.04 14.33
N ARG A 109 -5.49 6.58 14.71
CA ARG A 109 -5.77 6.10 16.09
C ARG A 109 -4.98 4.86 16.47
N SER A 110 -4.51 4.09 15.48
CA SER A 110 -3.64 2.93 15.67
C SER A 110 -2.15 3.28 15.79
N SER A 111 -1.82 4.59 15.89
CA SER A 111 -0.46 5.10 16.11
C SER A 111 0.54 4.78 14.98
N ALA A 112 0.08 4.81 13.73
CA ALA A 112 0.98 4.81 12.58
C ALA A 112 1.95 5.99 12.65
N LYS A 113 3.19 5.78 12.19
CA LYS A 113 4.22 6.84 12.16
C LYS A 113 3.92 7.89 11.09
N GLU A 114 3.45 7.42 9.94
CA GLU A 114 3.18 8.25 8.77
C GLU A 114 2.04 7.61 7.97
N ILE A 115 1.13 8.43 7.43
CA ILE A 115 0.01 7.97 6.62
C ILE A 115 0.07 8.70 5.28
N ILE A 116 0.17 7.95 4.19
CA ILE A 116 0.30 8.45 2.83
C ILE A 116 -0.90 7.93 2.03
N ALA A 117 -1.78 8.84 1.64
CA ALA A 117 -2.87 8.52 0.73
C ALA A 117 -2.35 8.55 -0.72
N VAL A 118 -2.40 7.39 -1.38
CA VAL A 118 -2.10 7.28 -2.80
C VAL A 118 -3.44 7.28 -3.53
N ILE A 119 -3.73 8.37 -4.25
CA ILE A 119 -5.02 8.60 -4.93
C ILE A 119 -4.80 8.65 -6.45
N PRO A 120 -4.80 7.49 -7.15
CA PRO A 120 -4.51 7.42 -8.59
C PRO A 120 -5.49 8.25 -9.45
N TYR A 121 -6.76 8.23 -9.08
CA TYR A 121 -7.79 9.09 -9.65
C TYR A 121 -8.37 9.96 -8.55
N TYR A 122 -8.16 11.28 -8.68
CA TYR A 122 -8.68 12.28 -7.75
C TYR A 122 -10.04 12.79 -8.24
N GLY A 123 -11.12 12.21 -7.71
CA GLY A 123 -12.47 12.74 -7.84
C GLY A 123 -12.56 14.18 -7.34
N TYR A 124 -13.58 14.91 -7.79
CA TYR A 124 -13.74 16.36 -7.54
C TYR A 124 -12.64 17.26 -8.10
N ALA A 125 -11.60 16.74 -8.77
CA ALA A 125 -10.52 17.55 -9.35
C ALA A 125 -10.97 18.67 -10.30
N ARG A 126 -12.16 18.56 -10.92
CA ARG A 126 -12.71 19.55 -11.86
C ARG A 126 -13.43 20.72 -11.18
N GLN A 127 -13.60 20.68 -9.85
CA GLN A 127 -14.25 21.73 -9.05
C GLN A 127 -13.22 22.72 -8.48
N ASP A 128 -12.08 22.89 -9.16
CA ASP A 128 -11.00 23.78 -8.77
C ASP A 128 -11.31 25.27 -9.03
N ARG A 129 -12.43 25.57 -9.70
CA ARG A 129 -12.86 26.92 -10.11
C ARG A 129 -14.32 27.18 -9.76
N LYS A 130 -14.64 28.45 -9.47
CA LYS A 130 -16.00 28.94 -9.23
C LYS A 130 -16.71 29.26 -10.53
#